data_AF-L1L382-F1
#
_entry.id   AF-L1L382-F1
#
_cell.length_a   1.000
_cell.length_b   1.000
_cell.length_c   1.000
_cell.angle_alpha   90.00
_cell.angle_beta   90.00
_cell.angle_gamma   90.00
#
_symmetry.space_group_name_H-M   'P 1'
#
loop_
_entity.id
_entity.type
_entity.pdbx_description
1 polymer ?
#
loop_
_entity_poly.entity_id
_entity_poly.type
_entity_poly.pdbx_seq_one_letter_code
_entity_poly.pdbx_strand_id
1 'polypeptide(L)'
;MSQTDPLPAFPTPRQSKLVRGLNLLNCFGTDDMLRLSQLAERAGVPLPTAHRLVNELERWGMLERVGDHLRLGQKLALLGRRAQSHLQSLLDEALPTLVRLQNTTGFDIMFSACYGSQALPIGLLSRRGDTTVISYAPRGSALNSLLVEAAMRQHDSGSAAPRLITHGDVTGVGVAVRPRGTAVRAVIALVGHDRDAVAAVVPHVQAVARWLTGQLETPVPLASEPPEREPCPDTPSMLARGLSLLNGLRAGETRVTLSELAARTGLPKSTAHRLISVLIDYQFLQDGGAGIMFGPRLLALSAQVPSRRLLRASALPWQRLLCEQSGGFSCLVVPDPPV
;
A
#
# COMPACT_ATOMS: atom_id res chain seq x y z
N MET A 1 7.53 6.09 26.61
CA MET A 1 7.98 7.13 25.65
C MET A 1 8.37 6.40 24.38
N SER A 2 7.44 6.24 23.44
CA SER A 2 7.68 5.46 22.21
C SER A 2 8.39 6.34 21.19
N GLN A 3 9.68 6.09 20.99
CA GLN A 3 10.44 6.63 19.86
C GLN A 3 9.88 6.02 18.58
N THR A 4 9.26 6.85 17.77
CA THR A 4 8.89 6.54 16.39
C THR A 4 10.18 6.51 15.58
N ASP A 5 10.55 5.35 15.04
CA ASP A 5 11.71 5.26 14.14
C ASP A 5 11.57 6.26 12.97
N PRO A 6 12.65 6.97 12.61
CA PRO A 6 12.64 7.91 11.50
C PRO A 6 12.44 7.16 10.18
N LEU A 7 11.61 7.73 9.30
CA LEU A 7 11.41 7.25 7.93
C LEU A 7 12.77 7.11 7.20
N PRO A 8 12.92 6.14 6.27
CA PRO A 8 14.14 6.00 5.48
C PRO A 8 14.44 7.32 4.75
N ALA A 9 15.69 7.78 4.84
CA ALA A 9 16.13 9.02 4.23
C ALA A 9 16.04 8.93 2.70
N PHE A 10 15.09 9.67 2.12
CA PHE A 10 14.98 9.82 0.66
C PHE A 10 16.25 10.53 0.14
N PRO A 11 16.81 10.11 -1.02
CA PRO A 11 17.94 10.81 -1.63
C PRO A 11 17.58 12.29 -1.80
N THR A 12 18.40 13.21 -1.27
CA THR A 12 18.11 14.66 -1.29
C THR A 12 18.03 15.17 -2.74
N PRO A 13 16.82 15.46 -3.26
CA PRO A 13 16.67 15.95 -4.62
C PRO A 13 16.70 17.48 -4.60
N ARG A 14 16.95 18.09 -5.78
CA ARG A 14 16.77 19.54 -5.98
C ARG A 14 15.44 19.99 -5.37
N GLN A 15 15.48 20.93 -4.42
CA GLN A 15 14.31 21.43 -3.68
C GLN A 15 13.27 22.06 -4.61
N SER A 16 12.41 21.23 -5.19
CA SER A 16 11.32 21.67 -6.06
C SER A 16 10.02 21.86 -5.27
N LYS A 17 9.08 22.64 -5.81
CA LYS A 17 7.75 22.80 -5.21
C LYS A 17 7.03 21.47 -5.03
N LEU A 18 7.21 20.54 -5.99
CA LEU A 18 6.67 19.19 -5.89
C LEU A 18 7.26 18.46 -4.68
N VAL A 19 8.58 18.42 -4.55
CA VAL A 19 9.28 17.78 -3.42
C VAL A 19 8.77 18.31 -2.08
N ARG A 20 8.67 19.63 -1.92
CA ARG A 20 8.16 20.25 -0.69
C ARG A 20 6.70 19.86 -0.41
N GLY A 21 5.87 19.76 -1.45
CA GLY A 21 4.49 19.26 -1.33
C GLY A 21 4.40 17.81 -0.87
N LEU A 22 5.20 16.93 -1.49
CA LEU A 22 5.25 15.52 -1.10
C LEU A 22 5.77 15.36 0.34
N ASN A 23 6.72 16.20 0.77
CA ASN A 23 7.20 16.22 2.15
C ASN A 23 6.10 16.58 3.15
N LEU A 24 5.23 17.55 2.83
CA LEU A 24 4.06 17.86 3.66
C LEU A 24 3.13 16.65 3.78
N LEU A 25 2.82 15.95 2.69
CA LEU A 25 2.03 14.71 2.73
C LEU A 25 2.72 13.62 3.57
N ASN A 26 4.05 13.56 3.51
CA ASN A 26 4.83 12.56 4.24
C ASN A 26 4.89 12.78 5.76
N CYS A 27 4.53 13.96 6.27
CA CYS A 27 4.56 14.29 7.70
C CYS A 27 3.42 13.69 8.51
N PHE A 28 2.39 13.15 7.85
CA PHE A 28 1.23 12.54 8.50
C PHE A 28 1.54 11.10 8.91
N GLY A 29 1.28 10.80 10.19
CA GLY A 29 1.16 9.47 10.73
C GLY A 29 -0.30 8.95 10.77
N THR A 30 -0.50 7.84 11.47
CA THR A 30 -1.82 7.23 11.65
C THR A 30 -2.70 8.11 12.54
N ASP A 31 -3.89 8.46 12.06
CA ASP A 31 -4.85 9.34 12.73
C ASP A 31 -4.32 10.77 13.02
N ASP A 32 -3.25 11.21 12.36
CA ASP A 32 -2.67 12.54 12.57
C ASP A 32 -3.60 13.65 12.05
N MET A 33 -3.94 14.58 12.94
CA MET A 33 -4.57 15.86 12.63
C MET A 33 -3.62 17.00 13.02
N LEU A 34 -2.96 17.60 12.04
CA LEU A 34 -1.85 18.53 12.26
C LEU A 34 -2.28 19.98 12.01
N ARG A 35 -1.88 20.91 12.87
CA ARG A 35 -1.97 22.34 12.58
C ARG A 35 -0.96 22.71 11.48
N LEU A 36 -1.24 23.79 10.74
CA LEU A 36 -0.34 24.27 9.68
C LEU A 36 1.10 24.52 10.17
N SER A 37 1.26 25.08 11.38
CA SER A 37 2.58 25.34 11.98
C SER A 37 3.36 24.06 12.26
N GLN A 38 2.71 23.05 12.85
CA GLN A 38 3.30 21.73 13.10
C GLN A 38 3.71 21.05 11.80
N LEU A 39 2.85 21.18 10.76
CA LEU A 39 3.13 20.61 9.45
C LEU A 39 4.31 21.30 8.77
N ALA A 40 4.42 22.63 8.86
CA ALA A 40 5.53 23.41 8.33
C ALA A 40 6.86 23.03 8.99
N GLU A 41 6.85 22.92 10.33
CA GLU A 41 8.00 22.53 11.13
C GLU A 41 8.47 21.11 10.79
N ARG A 42 7.56 20.12 10.81
CA ARG A 42 7.88 18.72 10.48
C ARG A 42 8.42 18.55 9.06
N ALA A 43 7.88 19.31 8.10
CA ALA A 43 8.31 19.24 6.71
C ALA A 43 9.60 20.05 6.43
N GLY A 44 10.09 20.83 7.40
CA GLY A 44 11.28 21.68 7.25
C GLY A 44 11.08 22.79 6.22
N VAL A 45 9.86 23.36 6.12
CA VAL A 45 9.54 24.43 5.17
C VAL A 45 9.06 25.69 5.89
N PRO A 46 9.40 26.91 5.40
CA PRO A 46 8.91 28.14 6.00
C PRO A 46 7.37 28.22 6.00
N LEU A 47 6.77 28.75 7.07
CA LEU A 47 5.31 28.82 7.24
C LEU A 47 4.56 29.46 6.04
N PRO A 48 5.03 30.57 5.44
CA PRO A 48 4.38 31.11 4.23
C PRO A 48 4.41 30.16 3.03
N THR A 49 5.47 29.35 2.92
CA THR A 49 5.59 28.31 1.89
C THR A 49 4.65 27.15 2.18
N ALA A 50 4.58 26.69 3.43
CA ALA A 50 3.63 25.65 3.84
C ALA A 50 2.20 26.08 3.54
N HIS A 51 1.82 27.31 3.90
CA HIS A 51 0.49 27.85 3.64
C HIS A 51 0.11 27.77 2.14
N ARG A 52 1.02 28.20 1.25
CA ARG A 52 0.78 28.13 -0.20
C ARG A 52 0.63 26.70 -0.71
N LEU A 53 1.50 25.78 -0.26
CA LEU A 53 1.49 24.39 -0.70
C LEU A 53 0.27 23.64 -0.16
N VAL A 54 -0.11 23.87 1.10
CA VAL A 54 -1.32 23.29 1.71
C VAL A 54 -2.57 23.74 0.96
N ASN A 55 -2.70 25.03 0.66
CA ASN A 55 -3.84 25.53 -0.12
C ASN A 55 -3.93 24.86 -1.51
N GLU A 56 -2.79 24.54 -2.13
CA GLU A 56 -2.77 23.82 -3.39
C GLU A 56 -3.13 22.34 -3.20
N LEU A 57 -2.58 21.66 -2.19
CA LEU A 57 -2.91 20.28 -1.85
C LEU A 57 -4.39 20.09 -1.49
N GLU A 58 -5.01 21.06 -0.82
CA GLU A 58 -6.45 21.06 -0.52
C GLU A 58 -7.32 21.25 -1.76
N ARG A 59 -6.94 22.15 -2.67
CA ARG A 59 -7.65 22.29 -3.96
C ARG A 59 -7.60 21.00 -4.77
N TRP A 60 -6.53 20.24 -4.64
CA TRP A 60 -6.35 18.92 -5.24
C TRP A 60 -6.98 17.78 -4.42
N GLY A 61 -7.58 18.06 -3.27
CA GLY A 61 -8.19 17.08 -2.37
C GLY A 61 -7.18 16.13 -1.70
N MET A 62 -5.88 16.40 -1.79
CA MET A 62 -4.82 15.61 -1.17
C MET A 62 -4.75 15.86 0.35
N LEU A 63 -5.15 17.06 0.79
CA LEU A 63 -5.36 17.42 2.20
C LEU A 63 -6.78 17.93 2.39
N GLU A 64 -7.28 17.79 3.61
CA GLU A 64 -8.55 18.35 4.05
C GLU A 64 -8.34 19.12 5.35
N ARG A 65 -9.10 20.20 5.54
CA ARG A 65 -9.10 20.98 6.76
C ARG A 65 -10.37 20.74 7.55
N VAL A 66 -10.20 20.44 8.83
CA VAL A 66 -11.26 20.16 9.80
C VAL A 66 -11.02 21.07 10.99
N GLY A 67 -11.76 22.18 11.03
CA GLY A 67 -11.45 23.29 11.95
C GLY A 67 -10.04 23.84 11.68
N ASP A 68 -9.24 23.94 12.73
CA ASP A 68 -7.84 24.42 12.66
C ASP A 68 -6.82 23.34 12.25
N HIS A 69 -7.27 22.10 12.06
CA HIS A 69 -6.41 20.96 11.81
C HIS A 69 -6.50 20.49 10.36
N LEU A 70 -5.39 20.00 9.84
CA LEU A 70 -5.25 19.38 8.52
C LEU A 70 -5.18 17.87 8.69
N ARG A 71 -5.72 17.13 7.73
CA ARG A 71 -5.60 15.67 7.61
C ARG A 71 -5.40 15.26 6.14
N LEU A 72 -5.03 14.00 5.91
CA LEU A 72 -4.99 13.43 4.56
C LEU A 72 -6.40 13.41 3.95
N GLY A 73 -6.52 13.89 2.72
CA GLY A 73 -7.81 14.11 2.06
C GLY A 73 -8.31 12.92 1.23
N GLN A 74 -9.57 12.98 0.83
CA GLN A 74 -10.26 11.94 0.05
C GLN A 74 -9.58 11.60 -1.28
N LYS A 75 -8.88 12.53 -1.93
CA LYS A 75 -8.20 12.22 -3.19
C LYS A 75 -7.12 11.16 -3.00
N LEU A 76 -6.39 11.19 -1.89
CA LEU A 76 -5.42 10.14 -1.56
C LEU A 76 -6.11 8.80 -1.36
N ALA A 77 -7.28 8.76 -0.74
CA ALA A 77 -8.05 7.52 -0.59
C ALA A 77 -8.53 6.98 -1.96
N LEU A 78 -8.93 7.85 -2.88
CA LEU A 78 -9.31 7.47 -4.24
C LEU A 78 -8.12 6.93 -5.04
N LEU A 79 -6.99 7.62 -5.04
CA LEU A 79 -5.77 7.14 -5.70
C LEU A 79 -5.30 5.81 -5.10
N GLY A 80 -5.43 5.66 -3.78
CA GLY A 80 -5.22 4.38 -3.10
C GLY A 80 -6.14 3.27 -3.60
N ARG A 81 -7.44 3.55 -3.79
CA ARG A 81 -8.40 2.61 -4.40
C ARG A 81 -7.97 2.18 -5.80
N ARG A 82 -7.62 3.14 -6.66
CA ARG A 82 -7.13 2.84 -8.03
C ARG A 82 -5.88 1.97 -8.01
N ALA A 83 -4.96 2.27 -7.09
CA ALA A 83 -3.76 1.49 -6.85
C ALA A 83 -4.04 0.10 -6.26
N GLN A 84 -5.16 -0.08 -5.57
CA GLN A 84 -5.52 -1.33 -4.88
C GLN A 84 -6.31 -2.31 -5.74
N SER A 85 -6.94 -1.91 -6.85
CA SER A 85 -7.83 -2.83 -7.59
C SER A 85 -7.14 -4.14 -8.01
N HIS A 86 -5.93 -4.06 -8.58
CA HIS A 86 -5.15 -5.24 -8.94
C HIS A 86 -4.64 -6.03 -7.71
N LEU A 87 -4.43 -5.36 -6.58
CA LEU A 87 -4.08 -6.01 -5.31
C LEU A 87 -5.24 -6.75 -4.70
N GLN A 88 -6.43 -6.19 -4.80
CA GLN A 88 -7.66 -6.77 -4.30
C GLN A 88 -7.93 -8.06 -5.07
N SER A 89 -7.81 -8.05 -6.40
CA SER A 89 -7.91 -9.27 -7.21
C SER A 89 -6.88 -10.33 -6.81
N LEU A 90 -5.63 -9.93 -6.54
CA LEU A 90 -4.59 -10.84 -6.05
C LEU A 90 -4.94 -11.42 -4.67
N LEU A 91 -5.47 -10.61 -3.76
CA LEU A 91 -5.91 -11.07 -2.45
C LEU A 91 -7.08 -12.04 -2.58
N ASP A 92 -8.11 -11.68 -3.34
CA ASP A 92 -9.33 -12.45 -3.51
C ASP A 92 -9.04 -13.84 -4.11
N GLU A 93 -8.10 -13.91 -5.05
CA GLU A 93 -7.61 -15.18 -5.62
C GLU A 93 -6.84 -16.03 -4.60
N ALA A 94 -6.01 -15.39 -3.76
CA ALA A 94 -5.20 -16.09 -2.76
C ALA A 94 -6.01 -16.48 -1.51
N LEU A 95 -7.05 -15.73 -1.18
CA LEU A 95 -7.78 -15.77 0.09
C LEU A 95 -8.25 -17.17 0.47
N PRO A 96 -8.91 -17.96 -0.40
CA PRO A 96 -9.42 -19.27 -0.03
C PRO A 96 -8.32 -20.22 0.42
N THR A 97 -7.14 -20.12 -0.20
CA THR A 97 -5.98 -20.97 0.13
C THR A 97 -5.26 -20.47 1.37
N LEU A 98 -5.18 -19.15 1.58
CA LEU A 98 -4.63 -18.57 2.81
C LEU A 98 -5.49 -18.90 4.03
N VAL A 99 -6.82 -18.88 3.91
CA VAL A 99 -7.73 -19.29 4.99
C VAL A 99 -7.53 -20.76 5.33
N ARG A 100 -7.44 -21.65 4.32
CA ARG A 100 -7.13 -23.07 4.56
C ARG A 100 -5.79 -23.24 5.27
N LEU A 101 -4.75 -22.53 4.82
CA LEU A 101 -3.43 -22.57 5.45
C LEU A 101 -3.49 -22.13 6.91
N GLN A 102 -4.23 -21.06 7.22
CA GLN A 102 -4.41 -20.63 8.61
C GLN A 102 -5.18 -21.65 9.43
N ASN A 103 -6.26 -22.21 8.89
CA ASN A 103 -7.06 -23.21 9.61
C ASN A 103 -6.26 -24.46 9.95
N THR A 104 -5.39 -24.90 9.02
CA THR A 104 -4.51 -26.06 9.24
C THR A 104 -3.37 -25.76 10.20
N THR A 105 -2.77 -24.57 10.13
CA THR A 105 -1.53 -24.27 10.88
C THR A 105 -1.78 -23.54 12.20
N GLY A 106 -2.91 -22.87 12.35
CA GLY A 106 -3.26 -22.06 13.52
C GLY A 106 -2.50 -20.74 13.66
N PHE A 107 -1.59 -20.42 12.74
CA PHE A 107 -0.73 -19.23 12.82
C PHE A 107 -1.33 -18.00 12.12
N ASP A 108 -0.84 -16.82 12.52
CA ASP A 108 -1.17 -15.58 11.84
C ASP A 108 -0.45 -15.53 10.49
N ILE A 109 -1.18 -15.12 9.45
CA ILE A 109 -0.68 -15.05 8.08
C ILE A 109 -0.81 -13.63 7.59
N MET A 110 0.32 -13.03 7.22
CA MET A 110 0.37 -11.77 6.48
C MET A 110 0.65 -12.08 5.01
N PHE A 111 -0.22 -11.61 4.13
CA PHE A 111 -0.06 -11.68 2.69
C PHE A 111 0.30 -10.29 2.16
N SER A 112 1.50 -10.18 1.59
CA SER A 112 2.03 -8.92 1.09
C SER A 112 2.19 -8.99 -0.42
N ALA A 113 1.66 -8.01 -1.15
CA ALA A 113 1.95 -7.86 -2.57
C ALA A 113 3.28 -7.15 -2.75
N CYS A 114 4.12 -7.69 -3.62
CA CYS A 114 5.44 -7.13 -3.89
C CYS A 114 5.37 -6.11 -5.02
N TYR A 115 6.14 -5.05 -4.81
CA TYR A 115 6.24 -3.85 -5.61
C TYR A 115 7.71 -3.47 -5.74
N GLY A 116 8.37 -3.93 -6.80
CA GLY A 116 9.81 -3.77 -6.96
C GLY A 116 10.57 -4.47 -5.84
N SER A 117 11.29 -3.71 -5.00
CA SER A 117 12.02 -4.19 -3.82
C SER A 117 11.24 -4.05 -2.50
N GLN A 118 10.00 -3.58 -2.54
CA GLN A 118 9.15 -3.41 -1.38
C GLN A 118 7.96 -4.38 -1.42
N ALA A 119 7.32 -4.61 -0.28
CA ALA A 119 6.01 -5.25 -0.26
C ALA A 119 5.03 -4.48 0.61
N LEU A 120 3.80 -4.40 0.13
CA LEU A 120 2.68 -3.85 0.86
C LEU A 120 1.85 -5.01 1.42
N PRO A 121 1.61 -5.09 2.74
CA PRO A 121 0.67 -6.06 3.26
C PRO A 121 -0.74 -5.72 2.78
N ILE A 122 -1.36 -6.67 2.08
CA ILE A 122 -2.69 -6.56 1.47
C ILE A 122 -3.71 -7.44 2.19
N GLY A 123 -3.27 -8.41 2.98
CA GLY A 123 -4.13 -9.21 3.83
C GLY A 123 -3.40 -9.64 5.11
N LEU A 124 -4.10 -9.62 6.23
CA LEU A 124 -3.72 -10.17 7.52
C LEU A 124 -4.84 -11.09 7.95
N LEU A 125 -4.54 -12.38 8.06
CA LEU A 125 -5.40 -13.36 8.66
C LEU A 125 -4.87 -13.56 10.07
N SER A 126 -5.66 -13.19 11.08
CA SER A 126 -5.33 -13.45 12.48
C SER A 126 -6.29 -14.45 13.07
N ARG A 127 -5.76 -15.40 13.84
CA ARG A 127 -6.59 -16.37 14.56
C ARG A 127 -6.99 -15.80 15.91
N ARG A 128 -8.29 -15.71 16.19
CA ARG A 128 -8.82 -15.32 17.50
C ARG A 128 -9.83 -16.36 17.96
N GLY A 129 -9.40 -17.24 18.87
CA GLY A 129 -10.14 -18.46 19.20
C GLY A 129 -10.29 -19.33 17.96
N ASP A 130 -11.53 -19.76 17.68
CA ASP A 130 -11.88 -20.54 16.48
C ASP A 130 -12.26 -19.68 15.27
N THR A 131 -12.16 -18.35 15.38
CA THR A 131 -12.54 -17.42 14.32
C THR A 131 -11.32 -16.86 13.58
N THR A 132 -11.31 -16.98 12.26
CA THR A 132 -10.39 -16.27 11.37
C THR A 132 -10.86 -14.83 11.17
N VAL A 133 -10.03 -13.86 11.54
CA VAL A 133 -10.28 -12.45 11.27
C VAL A 133 -9.43 -12.01 10.09
N ILE A 134 -10.09 -11.62 9.00
CA ILE A 134 -9.42 -11.11 7.79
C ILE A 134 -9.37 -9.59 7.83
N SER A 135 -8.16 -9.05 7.78
CA SER A 135 -7.91 -7.63 7.81
C SER A 135 -7.02 -7.12 6.71
N TYR A 136 -7.34 -5.96 6.16
CA TYR A 136 -6.40 -5.21 5.35
C TYR A 136 -5.40 -4.54 6.30
N ALA A 137 -4.11 -4.82 6.13
CA ALA A 137 -3.05 -4.36 7.01
C ALA A 137 -2.06 -3.47 6.24
N PRO A 138 -2.37 -2.18 6.01
CA PRO A 138 -1.50 -1.31 5.22
C PRO A 138 -0.14 -1.01 5.87
N ARG A 139 0.00 -1.29 7.18
CA ARG A 139 1.27 -1.26 7.89
C ARG A 139 1.69 -2.70 8.21
N GLY A 140 2.84 -3.09 7.68
CA GLY A 140 3.53 -4.30 8.14
C GLY A 140 4.10 -4.08 9.53
N SER A 141 4.30 -5.17 10.29
CA SER A 141 5.15 -5.15 11.47
C SER A 141 6.63 -5.10 11.07
N ALA A 142 7.51 -4.70 11.99
CA ALA A 142 8.97 -4.78 11.77
C ALA A 142 9.40 -6.20 11.35
N LEU A 143 8.82 -7.21 11.99
CA LEU A 143 9.02 -8.61 11.60
C LEU A 143 8.52 -8.90 10.19
N ASN A 144 7.34 -8.41 9.78
CA ASN A 144 6.86 -8.60 8.41
C ASN A 144 7.81 -8.00 7.37
N SER A 145 8.34 -6.80 7.61
CA SER A 145 9.33 -6.19 6.71
C SER A 145 10.58 -7.06 6.59
N LEU A 146 11.10 -7.58 7.71
CA LEU A 146 12.25 -8.50 7.70
C LEU A 146 11.97 -9.80 6.94
N LEU A 147 10.78 -10.39 7.12
CA LEU A 147 10.36 -11.61 6.44
C LEU A 147 10.20 -11.41 4.93
N VAL A 148 9.60 -10.29 4.52
CA VAL A 148 9.48 -9.87 3.12
C VAL A 148 10.86 -9.72 2.50
N GLU A 149 11.74 -8.93 3.13
CA GLU A 149 13.08 -8.71 2.60
C GLU A 149 13.87 -10.01 2.46
N ALA A 150 13.78 -10.90 3.45
CA ALA A 150 14.45 -12.19 3.38
C ALA A 150 13.88 -13.06 2.25
N ALA A 151 12.56 -13.13 2.09
CA ALA A 151 11.93 -13.89 1.01
C ALA A 151 12.33 -13.37 -0.38
N MET A 152 12.44 -12.05 -0.54
CA MET A 152 12.86 -11.41 -1.80
C MET A 152 14.34 -11.66 -2.09
N ARG A 153 15.25 -11.46 -1.11
CA ARG A 153 16.69 -11.74 -1.29
C ARG A 153 16.96 -13.21 -1.57
N GLN A 154 16.24 -14.11 -0.89
CA GLN A 154 16.36 -15.55 -1.12
C GLN A 154 16.00 -15.90 -2.56
N HIS A 155 14.93 -15.29 -3.07
CA HIS A 155 14.57 -15.44 -4.46
C HIS A 155 15.69 -14.99 -5.41
N ASP A 156 16.23 -13.79 -5.21
CA ASP A 156 17.30 -13.24 -6.06
C ASP A 156 18.58 -14.11 -6.03
N SER A 157 18.87 -14.71 -4.88
CA SER A 157 20.03 -15.60 -4.69
C SER A 157 19.84 -17.04 -5.22
N GLY A 158 18.63 -17.43 -5.64
CA GLY A 158 18.31 -18.80 -6.05
C GLY A 158 18.24 -19.81 -4.89
N SER A 159 18.26 -19.36 -3.65
CA SER A 159 18.16 -20.22 -2.46
C SER A 159 16.74 -20.79 -2.30
N ALA A 160 16.62 -22.12 -2.21
CA ALA A 160 15.32 -22.80 -2.17
C ALA A 160 14.67 -22.86 -0.77
N ALA A 161 15.45 -22.71 0.32
CA ALA A 161 14.98 -22.92 1.68
C ALA A 161 14.56 -21.59 2.36
N PRO A 162 13.31 -21.44 2.82
CA PRO A 162 12.84 -20.28 3.58
C PRO A 162 13.63 -20.10 4.88
N ARG A 163 13.96 -18.87 5.22
CA ARG A 163 14.68 -18.55 6.47
C ARG A 163 13.69 -18.19 7.58
N LEU A 164 13.84 -18.84 8.72
CA LEU A 164 13.17 -18.45 9.97
C LEU A 164 13.85 -17.19 10.54
N ILE A 165 13.04 -16.19 10.88
CA ILE A 165 13.49 -14.95 11.51
C ILE A 165 12.74 -14.78 12.82
N THR A 166 13.49 -14.53 13.89
CA THR A 166 12.96 -14.24 15.22
C THR A 166 13.22 -12.77 15.52
N HIS A 167 12.20 -12.06 15.99
CA HIS A 167 12.29 -10.68 16.43
C HIS A 167 11.49 -10.51 17.73
N GLY A 168 12.19 -10.39 18.86
CA GLY A 168 11.56 -10.45 20.18
C GLY A 168 11.10 -11.87 20.50
N ASP A 169 9.86 -12.01 20.97
CA ASP A 169 9.17 -13.25 21.31
C ASP A 169 8.43 -13.89 20.12
N VAL A 170 8.56 -13.30 18.93
CA VAL A 170 7.84 -13.73 17.74
C VAL A 170 8.81 -14.27 16.69
N THR A 171 8.49 -15.43 16.12
CA THR A 171 9.20 -16.05 15.00
C THR A 171 8.30 -16.13 13.78
N GLY A 172 8.86 -15.91 12.60
CA GLY A 172 8.14 -16.11 11.36
C GLY A 172 8.98 -16.63 10.22
N VAL A 173 8.29 -16.96 9.14
CA VAL A 173 8.87 -17.39 7.87
C VAL A 173 8.17 -16.66 6.72
N GLY A 174 8.95 -16.10 5.81
CA GLY A 174 8.46 -15.49 4.57
C GLY A 174 8.72 -16.39 3.37
N VAL A 175 7.71 -16.59 2.53
CA VAL A 175 7.83 -17.37 1.29
C VAL A 175 7.33 -16.55 0.10
N ALA A 176 8.19 -16.38 -0.90
CA ALA A 176 7.88 -15.65 -2.12
C ALA A 176 6.95 -16.44 -3.06
N VAL A 177 6.01 -15.73 -3.68
CA VAL A 177 5.12 -16.20 -4.74
C VAL A 177 5.54 -15.52 -6.03
N ARG A 178 5.96 -16.32 -7.02
CA ARG A 178 6.58 -15.78 -8.24
C ARG A 178 6.21 -16.59 -9.47
N PRO A 179 5.26 -16.11 -10.28
CA PRO A 179 4.97 -16.69 -11.59
C PRO A 179 6.24 -16.80 -12.46
N ARG A 180 6.32 -17.84 -13.29
CA ARG A 180 7.50 -18.09 -14.13
C ARG A 180 7.80 -16.89 -15.03
N GLY A 181 9.08 -16.50 -15.09
CA GLY A 181 9.52 -15.37 -15.92
C GLY A 181 9.14 -13.98 -15.39
N THR A 182 8.62 -13.87 -14.17
CA THR A 182 8.26 -12.59 -13.54
C THR A 182 9.06 -12.32 -12.27
N ALA A 183 9.02 -11.07 -11.79
CA ALA A 183 9.49 -10.69 -10.46
C ALA A 183 8.57 -11.29 -9.37
N VAL A 184 9.05 -11.32 -8.11
CA VAL A 184 8.21 -11.73 -6.98
C VAL A 184 6.95 -10.86 -6.96
N ARG A 185 5.78 -11.49 -7.00
CA ARG A 185 4.47 -10.81 -7.03
C ARG A 185 3.86 -10.67 -5.65
N ALA A 186 4.14 -11.62 -4.76
CA ALA A 186 3.69 -11.57 -3.38
C ALA A 186 4.63 -12.33 -2.43
N VAL A 187 4.48 -12.10 -1.14
CA VAL A 187 5.10 -12.87 -0.05
C VAL A 187 4.00 -13.31 0.90
N ILE A 188 4.02 -14.59 1.28
CA ILE A 188 3.24 -15.14 2.38
C ILE A 188 4.18 -15.17 3.60
N ALA A 189 3.88 -14.38 4.61
CA ALA A 189 4.57 -14.38 5.88
C ALA A 189 3.70 -15.06 6.94
N LEU A 190 4.19 -16.15 7.51
CA LEU A 190 3.55 -16.86 8.61
C LEU A 190 4.28 -16.54 9.90
N VAL A 191 3.54 -16.23 10.97
CA VAL A 191 4.08 -15.68 12.21
C VAL A 191 3.47 -16.38 13.43
N GLY A 192 4.32 -16.73 14.41
CA GLY A 192 3.93 -17.38 15.66
C GLY A 192 4.95 -17.15 16.78
N HIS A 193 4.62 -17.58 18.00
CA HIS A 193 5.50 -17.42 19.17
C HIS A 193 6.43 -18.63 19.40
N ASP A 194 6.10 -19.79 18.82
CA ASP A 194 6.89 -21.02 18.92
C ASP A 194 7.68 -21.25 17.62
N ARG A 195 9.01 -21.20 17.73
CA ARG A 195 9.92 -21.38 16.60
C ARG A 195 9.84 -22.76 15.98
N ASP A 196 9.72 -23.81 16.79
CA ASP A 196 9.76 -25.20 16.31
C ASP A 196 8.43 -25.54 15.63
N ALA A 197 7.32 -25.04 16.19
CA ALA A 197 6.02 -25.17 15.56
C ALA A 197 5.95 -24.38 14.23
N VAL A 198 6.54 -23.18 14.15
CA VAL A 198 6.67 -22.43 12.88
C VAL A 198 7.56 -23.18 11.89
N ALA A 199 8.67 -23.79 12.34
CA ALA A 199 9.57 -24.58 11.48
C ALA A 199 8.85 -25.80 10.88
N ALA A 200 8.02 -26.49 11.66
CA ALA A 200 7.28 -27.68 11.22
C ALA A 200 6.27 -27.38 10.10
N VAL A 201 5.74 -26.16 10.04
CA VAL A 201 4.75 -25.75 9.01
C VAL A 201 5.37 -25.12 7.76
N VAL A 202 6.69 -24.88 7.74
CA VAL A 202 7.38 -24.30 6.56
C VAL A 202 7.05 -25.03 5.25
N PRO A 203 7.05 -26.39 5.18
CA PRO A 203 6.70 -27.11 3.96
C PRO A 203 5.27 -26.83 3.47
N HIS A 204 4.33 -26.57 4.38
CA HIS A 204 2.93 -26.25 4.04
C HIS A 204 2.85 -24.87 3.38
N VAL A 205 3.53 -23.87 3.94
CA VAL A 205 3.59 -22.52 3.35
C VAL A 205 4.26 -22.56 1.97
N GLN A 206 5.34 -23.33 1.82
CA GLN A 206 6.00 -23.53 0.52
C GLN A 206 5.08 -24.22 -0.51
N ALA A 207 4.29 -25.21 -0.09
CA ALA A 207 3.31 -25.86 -0.97
C ALA A 207 2.25 -24.87 -1.45
N VAL A 208 1.71 -24.03 -0.55
CA VAL A 208 0.74 -22.99 -0.90
C VAL A 208 1.35 -21.93 -1.82
N ALA A 209 2.58 -21.48 -1.54
CA ALA A 209 3.26 -20.51 -2.40
C ALA A 209 3.51 -21.05 -3.81
N ARG A 210 3.88 -22.35 -3.93
CA ARG A 210 4.03 -23.02 -5.23
C ARG A 210 2.69 -23.16 -5.97
N TRP A 211 1.62 -23.49 -5.25
CA TRP A 211 0.29 -23.57 -5.83
C TRP A 211 -0.17 -22.20 -6.37
N LEU A 212 -0.08 -21.14 -5.55
CA LEU A 212 -0.41 -19.77 -5.99
C LEU A 212 0.45 -19.35 -7.17
N THR A 213 1.75 -19.68 -7.16
CA THR A 213 2.64 -19.39 -8.29
C THR A 213 2.13 -19.98 -9.61
N GLY A 214 1.52 -21.16 -9.59
CA GLY A 214 0.95 -21.79 -10.78
C GLY A 214 -0.44 -21.27 -11.18
N GLN A 215 -1.18 -20.65 -10.25
CA GLN A 215 -2.49 -20.03 -10.55
C GLN A 215 -2.34 -18.62 -11.14
N LEU A 216 -1.30 -17.89 -10.71
CA LEU A 216 -1.10 -16.47 -11.01
C LEU A 216 -0.50 -16.19 -12.42
N GLU A 217 -0.71 -17.05 -13.44
CA GLU A 217 -0.13 -16.88 -14.79
C GLU A 217 -0.88 -15.86 -15.67
N THR A 218 -0.08 -14.95 -16.26
CA THR A 218 -0.41 -13.78 -17.13
C THR A 218 -1.42 -12.77 -16.55
N PRO A 219 -1.15 -11.44 -16.65
CA PRO A 219 -2.06 -10.44 -16.12
C PRO A 219 -3.40 -10.55 -16.86
N VAL A 220 -4.48 -10.83 -16.14
CA VAL A 220 -5.83 -10.53 -16.62
C VAL A 220 -5.86 -9.03 -16.89
N PRO A 221 -6.16 -8.59 -18.13
CA PRO A 221 -6.38 -7.18 -18.40
C PRO A 221 -7.61 -6.80 -17.57
N LEU A 222 -7.41 -6.04 -16.49
CA LEU A 222 -8.52 -5.50 -15.72
C LEU A 222 -9.36 -4.67 -16.70
N ALA A 223 -10.64 -5.04 -16.80
CA ALA A 223 -11.61 -4.37 -17.64
C ALA A 223 -11.46 -2.86 -17.42
N SER A 224 -11.29 -2.13 -18.50
CA SER A 224 -11.12 -0.69 -18.49
C SER A 224 -12.37 -0.09 -17.87
N GLU A 225 -12.32 0.30 -16.59
CA GLU A 225 -13.37 1.16 -16.05
C GLU A 225 -13.48 2.38 -16.97
N PRO A 226 -14.70 2.78 -17.37
CA PRO A 226 -14.90 3.92 -18.24
C PRO A 226 -14.19 5.14 -17.64
N PRO A 227 -13.61 6.01 -18.49
CA PRO A 227 -12.78 7.10 -18.02
C PRO A 227 -13.61 8.06 -17.17
N GLU A 228 -13.49 7.96 -15.84
CA GLU A 228 -13.86 9.04 -14.95
C GLU A 228 -12.94 10.23 -15.28
N ARG A 229 -13.43 11.13 -16.14
CA ARG A 229 -12.81 12.43 -16.36
C ARG A 229 -13.10 13.30 -15.15
N GLU A 230 -12.40 13.05 -14.05
CA GLU A 230 -12.34 14.05 -12.99
C GLU A 230 -11.67 15.30 -13.58
N PRO A 231 -12.32 16.48 -13.51
CA PRO A 231 -11.73 17.70 -13.98
C PRO A 231 -10.44 17.95 -13.20
N CYS A 232 -9.33 17.91 -13.94
CA CYS A 232 -8.03 18.31 -13.44
C CYS A 232 -8.11 19.83 -13.21
N PRO A 233 -8.01 20.34 -11.96
CA PRO A 233 -8.02 21.78 -11.75
C PRO A 233 -6.86 22.41 -12.54
N ASP A 234 -7.01 23.66 -13.00
CA ASP A 234 -5.97 24.37 -13.75
C ASP A 234 -4.59 24.14 -13.12
N THR A 235 -3.60 23.78 -13.95
CA THR A 235 -2.26 23.34 -13.51
C THR A 235 -1.17 24.41 -13.68
N PRO A 236 -1.24 25.60 -13.03
CA PRO A 236 -0.22 26.63 -13.20
C PRO A 236 1.10 26.29 -12.48
N SER A 237 1.08 25.31 -11.56
CA SER A 237 2.16 25.02 -10.62
C SER A 237 2.82 23.66 -10.88
N MET A 238 4.11 23.55 -10.58
CA MET A 238 4.85 22.28 -10.67
C MET A 238 4.33 21.20 -9.70
N LEU A 239 3.73 21.61 -8.58
CA LEU A 239 3.07 20.68 -7.66
C LEU A 239 1.79 20.13 -8.31
N ALA A 240 0.90 21.01 -8.79
CA ALA A 240 -0.29 20.64 -9.56
C ALA A 240 0.05 19.72 -10.77
N ARG A 241 1.11 20.02 -11.53
CA ARG A 241 1.56 19.15 -12.63
C ARG A 241 2.09 17.79 -12.17
N GLY A 242 2.69 17.69 -10.98
CA GLY A 242 3.07 16.41 -10.39
C GLY A 242 1.85 15.61 -9.93
N LEU A 243 0.88 16.28 -9.31
CA LEU A 243 -0.38 15.66 -8.88
C LEU A 243 -1.25 15.23 -10.06
N SER A 244 -1.22 15.95 -11.18
CA SER A 244 -1.95 15.56 -12.40
C SER A 244 -1.43 14.23 -12.98
N LEU A 245 -0.11 13.97 -12.89
CA LEU A 245 0.48 12.68 -13.26
C LEU A 245 -0.02 11.54 -12.37
N LEU A 246 -0.18 11.76 -11.06
CA LEU A 246 -0.78 10.77 -10.17
C LEU A 246 -2.25 10.51 -10.51
N ASN A 247 -2.99 11.57 -10.85
CA ASN A 247 -4.40 11.45 -11.24
C ASN A 247 -4.59 10.80 -12.64
N GLY A 248 -3.58 10.87 -13.51
CA GLY A 248 -3.61 10.29 -14.86
C GLY A 248 -3.54 8.77 -14.92
N LEU A 249 -3.17 8.12 -13.80
CA LEU A 249 -3.22 6.67 -13.61
C LEU A 249 -4.63 6.23 -13.20
N ARG A 250 -5.17 5.24 -13.91
CA ARG A 250 -6.53 4.71 -13.66
C ARG A 250 -6.49 3.44 -12.81
N ALA A 251 -7.66 3.03 -12.32
CA ALA A 251 -7.80 1.78 -11.60
C ALA A 251 -7.35 0.61 -12.49
N GLY A 252 -6.55 -0.29 -11.93
CA GLY A 252 -6.14 -1.54 -12.57
C GLY A 252 -5.08 -1.42 -13.65
N GLU A 253 -4.63 -0.19 -13.97
CA GLU A 253 -3.54 0.00 -14.89
C GLU A 253 -2.21 -0.42 -14.25
N THR A 254 -1.61 -1.48 -14.80
CA THR A 254 -0.31 -2.01 -14.37
C THR A 254 0.82 -1.65 -15.34
N ARG A 255 0.50 -1.05 -16.49
CA ARG A 255 1.46 -0.73 -17.57
C ARG A 255 1.10 0.56 -18.27
N VAL A 256 1.42 1.72 -17.68
CA VAL A 256 1.29 3.02 -18.37
C VAL A 256 2.66 3.52 -18.78
N THR A 257 2.86 3.74 -20.08
CA THR A 257 4.15 4.28 -20.54
C THR A 257 4.28 5.76 -20.21
N LEU A 258 5.51 6.27 -20.13
CA LEU A 258 5.76 7.71 -19.93
C LEU A 258 5.07 8.57 -20.99
N SER A 259 5.15 8.17 -22.26
CA SER A 259 4.55 8.91 -23.38
C SER A 259 3.03 8.98 -23.23
N GLU A 260 2.41 7.88 -22.81
CA GLU A 260 0.98 7.81 -22.59
C GLU A 260 0.55 8.67 -21.40
N LEU A 261 1.26 8.60 -20.28
CA LEU A 261 0.96 9.42 -19.10
C LEU A 261 1.16 10.93 -19.39
N ALA A 262 2.19 11.28 -20.17
CA ALA A 262 2.42 12.65 -20.62
C ALA A 262 1.28 13.16 -21.53
N ALA A 263 0.85 12.34 -22.50
CA ALA A 263 -0.26 12.68 -23.39
C ALA A 263 -1.58 12.87 -22.62
N ARG A 264 -1.88 11.98 -21.67
CA ARG A 264 -3.09 12.06 -20.83
C ARG A 264 -3.15 13.31 -19.97
N THR A 265 -1.99 13.77 -19.49
CA THR A 265 -1.89 14.96 -18.63
C THR A 265 -1.66 16.26 -19.40
N GLY A 266 -1.51 16.19 -20.73
CA GLY A 266 -1.18 17.34 -21.57
C GLY A 266 0.20 17.95 -21.28
N LEU A 267 1.08 17.22 -20.61
CA LEU A 267 2.40 17.71 -20.23
C LEU A 267 3.43 17.45 -21.34
N PRO A 268 4.36 18.38 -21.61
CA PRO A 268 5.51 18.10 -22.46
C PRO A 268 6.29 16.89 -21.94
N LYS A 269 6.71 15.99 -22.84
CA LYS A 269 7.39 14.72 -22.49
C LYS A 269 8.60 14.93 -21.56
N SER A 270 9.38 15.99 -21.79
CA SER A 270 10.53 16.35 -20.94
C SER A 270 10.12 16.79 -19.53
N THR A 271 8.98 17.47 -19.37
CA THR A 271 8.44 17.87 -18.07
C THR A 271 7.87 16.66 -17.33
N ALA A 272 7.09 15.83 -18.03
CA ALA A 272 6.55 14.60 -17.47
C ALA A 272 7.68 13.68 -16.98
N HIS A 273 8.71 13.46 -17.79
CA HIS A 273 9.86 12.63 -17.42
C HIS A 273 10.52 13.08 -16.10
N ARG A 274 10.78 14.38 -15.96
CA ARG A 274 11.38 14.94 -14.74
C ARG A 274 10.49 14.78 -13.52
N LEU A 275 9.18 15.01 -13.67
CA LEU A 275 8.22 14.90 -12.56
C LEU A 275 7.99 13.43 -12.15
N ILE A 276 7.89 12.53 -13.13
CA ILE A 276 7.78 11.08 -12.90
C ILE A 276 9.01 10.59 -12.14
N SER A 277 10.22 11.01 -12.54
CA SER A 277 11.46 10.64 -11.84
C SER A 277 11.39 11.05 -10.36
N VAL A 278 10.99 12.30 -10.07
CA VAL A 278 10.81 12.75 -8.67
C VAL A 278 9.74 11.94 -7.95
N LEU A 279 8.62 11.63 -8.58
CA LEU A 279 7.56 10.84 -7.95
C LEU A 279 8.00 9.38 -7.69
N ILE A 280 8.87 8.82 -8.53
CA ILE A 280 9.50 7.51 -8.32
C ILE A 280 10.48 7.57 -7.15
N ASP A 281 11.34 8.59 -7.10
CA ASP A 281 12.31 8.79 -6.02
C ASP A 281 11.61 8.91 -4.64
N TYR A 282 10.44 9.56 -4.61
CA TYR A 282 9.59 9.67 -3.41
C TYR A 282 8.59 8.53 -3.23
N GLN A 283 8.64 7.50 -4.09
CA GLN A 283 7.82 6.31 -4.02
C GLN A 283 6.30 6.57 -4.12
N PHE A 284 5.89 7.72 -4.68
CA PHE A 284 4.50 7.99 -5.05
C PHE A 284 4.14 7.31 -6.38
N LEU A 285 5.12 7.18 -7.26
CA LEU A 285 5.11 6.32 -8.44
C LEU A 285 6.19 5.25 -8.30
N GLN A 286 6.17 4.26 -9.19
CA GLN A 286 7.27 3.31 -9.37
C GLN A 286 7.33 2.84 -10.82
N ASP A 287 8.49 2.32 -11.21
CA ASP A 287 8.66 1.61 -12.47
C ASP A 287 8.43 0.11 -12.24
N GLY A 288 7.38 -0.43 -12.86
CA GLY A 288 7.05 -1.85 -12.82
C GLY A 288 7.81 -2.69 -13.86
N GLY A 289 8.83 -2.13 -14.51
CA GLY A 289 9.62 -2.78 -15.58
C GLY A 289 8.91 -2.82 -16.94
N ALA A 290 7.57 -2.85 -16.94
CA ALA A 290 6.73 -2.78 -18.13
C ALA A 290 5.88 -1.50 -18.21
N GLY A 291 6.08 -0.56 -17.29
CA GLY A 291 5.35 0.72 -17.24
C GLY A 291 5.34 1.34 -15.85
N ILE A 292 4.83 2.57 -15.80
CA ILE A 292 4.68 3.37 -14.58
C ILE A 292 3.43 2.92 -13.83
N MET A 293 3.55 2.78 -12.51
CA MET A 293 2.48 2.37 -11.61
C MET A 293 2.43 3.26 -10.36
N PHE A 294 1.35 3.16 -9.59
CA PHE A 294 1.28 3.75 -8.26
C PHE A 294 2.37 3.16 -7.36
N GLY A 295 3.03 4.03 -6.59
CA GLY A 295 4.11 3.65 -5.69
C GLY A 295 3.63 3.30 -4.28
N PRO A 296 4.47 2.59 -3.51
CA PRO A 296 4.13 2.08 -2.19
C PRO A 296 3.88 3.19 -1.15
N ARG A 297 4.50 4.37 -1.29
CA ARG A 297 4.27 5.48 -0.35
C ARG A 297 2.87 6.06 -0.50
N LEU A 298 2.37 6.17 -1.73
CA LEU A 298 0.98 6.61 -1.98
C LEU A 298 -0.01 5.62 -1.37
N LEU A 299 0.22 4.32 -1.52
CA LEU A 299 -0.59 3.28 -0.90
C LEU A 299 -0.59 3.39 0.63
N ALA A 300 0.58 3.53 1.25
CA ALA A 300 0.71 3.69 2.69
C ALA A 300 -0.01 4.94 3.21
N LEU A 301 0.08 6.08 2.51
CA LEU A 301 -0.63 7.31 2.88
C LEU A 301 -2.15 7.17 2.70
N SER A 302 -2.59 6.58 1.59
CA SER A 302 -4.02 6.39 1.30
C SER A 302 -4.74 5.57 2.35
N ALA A 303 -4.03 4.62 2.97
CA ALA A 303 -4.59 3.74 3.97
C ALA A 303 -4.66 4.37 5.38
N GLN A 304 -4.04 5.55 5.56
CA GLN A 304 -4.12 6.35 6.79
C GLN A 304 -5.31 7.32 6.77
N VAL A 305 -6.06 7.39 5.67
CA VAL A 305 -7.24 8.27 5.57
C VAL A 305 -8.35 7.78 6.52
N PRO A 306 -8.81 8.61 7.49
CA PRO A 306 -9.66 8.18 8.61
C PRO A 306 -10.96 7.45 8.25
N SER A 307 -11.60 7.81 7.13
CA SER A 307 -12.90 7.27 6.70
C SER A 307 -12.91 5.75 6.54
N ARG A 308 -11.75 5.13 6.29
CA ARG A 308 -11.63 3.68 6.10
C ARG A 308 -11.38 2.90 7.40
N ARG A 309 -10.83 3.55 8.43
CA ARG A 309 -10.36 2.86 9.65
C ARG A 309 -11.37 2.91 10.78
N LEU A 310 -12.05 4.04 10.99
CA LEU A 310 -13.01 4.21 12.10
C LEU A 310 -14.22 3.28 11.95
N LEU A 311 -14.76 3.14 10.73
CA LEU A 311 -15.85 2.21 10.45
C LEU A 311 -15.46 0.75 10.75
N ARG A 312 -14.25 0.36 10.35
CA ARG A 312 -13.72 -0.99 10.59
C ARG A 312 -13.54 -1.29 12.08
N ALA A 313 -12.88 -0.38 12.81
CA ALA A 313 -12.60 -0.56 14.22
C ALA A 313 -13.89 -0.67 15.06
N SER A 314 -14.91 0.12 14.71
CA SER A 314 -16.20 0.11 15.38
C SER A 314 -17.09 -1.08 15.00
N ALA A 315 -17.00 -1.58 13.76
CA ALA A 315 -17.81 -2.71 13.30
C ALA A 315 -17.27 -4.07 13.77
N LEU A 316 -15.95 -4.19 13.99
CA LEU A 316 -15.30 -5.48 14.25
C LEU A 316 -15.90 -6.27 15.44
N PRO A 317 -16.23 -5.66 16.60
CA PRO A 317 -16.86 -6.39 17.70
C PRO A 317 -18.21 -7.01 17.31
N TRP A 318 -19.01 -6.29 16.51
CA TRP A 318 -20.32 -6.75 16.06
C TRP A 318 -20.22 -7.83 14.99
N GLN A 319 -19.28 -7.69 14.06
CA GLN A 319 -19.04 -8.72 13.04
C GLN A 319 -18.64 -10.05 13.64
N ARG A 320 -17.85 -10.03 14.73
CA ARG A 320 -17.50 -11.24 15.50
C ARG A 320 -18.71 -11.90 16.10
N LEU A 321 -19.51 -11.13 16.83
CA LEU A 321 -20.72 -11.64 17.47
C LEU A 321 -21.66 -12.29 16.44
N LEU A 322 -21.80 -11.68 15.26
CA LEU A 322 -22.58 -12.24 14.16
C LEU A 322 -22.00 -13.54 13.62
N CYS A 323 -20.68 -13.62 13.38
CA CYS A 323 -20.05 -14.87 12.94
C CYS A 323 -20.20 -15.99 13.99
N GLU A 324 -19.96 -15.68 15.26
CA GLU A 324 -20.07 -16.64 16.37
C GLU A 324 -21.50 -17.18 16.53
N GLN A 325 -22.51 -16.33 16.40
CA GLN A 325 -23.92 -16.74 16.54
C GLN A 325 -24.48 -17.44 15.31
N SER A 326 -24.03 -17.06 14.11
CA SER A 326 -24.56 -17.62 12.86
C SER A 326 -23.82 -18.86 12.38
N GLY A 327 -22.59 -19.10 12.85
CA GLY A 327 -21.67 -20.06 12.24
C GLY A 327 -21.26 -19.69 10.80
N GLY A 328 -21.58 -18.46 10.37
CA GLY A 328 -21.38 -17.96 9.01
C GLY A 328 -20.33 -16.85 8.93
N PHE A 329 -20.41 -16.01 7.89
CA PHE A 329 -19.50 -14.89 7.66
C PHE A 329 -20.22 -13.54 7.73
N SER A 330 -19.51 -12.52 8.22
CA SER A 330 -19.99 -11.13 8.26
C SER A 330 -19.04 -10.24 7.45
N CYS A 331 -19.59 -9.40 6.56
CA CYS A 331 -18.83 -8.44 5.78
C CYS A 331 -19.27 -7.00 6.08
N LEU A 332 -18.33 -6.05 5.98
CA LEU A 332 -18.62 -4.61 6.04
C LEU A 332 -18.16 -4.01 4.72
N VAL A 333 -19.10 -3.42 4.00
CA VAL A 333 -18.84 -2.74 2.73
C VAL A 333 -19.13 -1.26 2.94
N VAL A 334 -18.17 -0.41 2.60
CA VAL A 334 -18.39 1.04 2.55
C VAL A 334 -18.79 1.35 1.10
N PRO A 335 -20.04 1.78 0.85
CA PRO A 335 -20.47 2.15 -0.50
C PRO A 335 -19.63 3.34 -1.00
N ASP A 336 -19.44 3.42 -2.31
CA ASP A 336 -18.76 4.56 -2.90
C ASP A 336 -19.56 5.86 -2.67
N PRO A 337 -18.89 6.99 -2.45
CA PRO A 337 -19.58 8.28 -2.40
C PRO A 337 -20.30 8.50 -3.75
N PRO A 338 -21.51 9.07 -3.75
CA PRO A 338 -22.17 9.44 -4.99
C PRO A 338 -21.29 10.44 -5.75
N VAL A 339 -21.12 10.18 -7.05
CA VAL A 339 -20.40 11.03 -8.02
C VAL A 339 -21.03 12.41 -8.13
#